data_AF-G3PMW5-F1
#
_entry.id   AF-G3PMW5-F1
#
_cell.length_a   1.000
_cell.length_b   1.000
_cell.length_c   1.000
_cell.angle_alpha   90.00
_cell.angle_beta   90.00
_cell.angle_gamma   90.00
#
_symmetry.space_group_name_H-M   'P 1'
#
loop_
_entity.id
_entity.type
_entity.pdbx_description
1 polymer ?
#
loop_
_entity_poly.entity_id
_entity_poly.type
_entity_poly.pdbx_seq_one_letter_code
_entity_poly.pdbx_strand_id
1 'polypeptide(L)'
;MDGDGPRMGGDADLSITLRNSSSEPRTLVLHSAAAVMYYTGVLKATVRKDVLDVELQPSEVKSLEWSLDYQLYRDQLVDQAALMLTLSGRVKPTQQVLATQFSFRLRTPDLVITPVGAATVGEKMAVTISFTNPLPQVLKAVIFHVEGLGLVPARKIRYGDIGSHASVSLTEQIVPSLPGTRKLMASLDCRQLTQVHGVADITVLQK
;
A
#
# COMPACT_ATOMS: atom_id res chain seq x y z
N MET A 1 -0.92 10.02 -10.86
CA MET A 1 -0.65 8.59 -10.59
C MET A 1 -1.64 7.85 -11.45
N ASP A 2 -1.17 7.19 -12.51
CA ASP A 2 -2.00 6.30 -13.31
C ASP A 2 -1.85 4.89 -12.71
N GLY A 3 -2.97 4.18 -12.49
CA GLY A 3 -2.97 2.84 -11.90
C GLY A 3 -3.11 2.78 -10.36
N ASP A 4 -2.85 1.59 -9.78
CA ASP A 4 -3.08 1.26 -8.35
C ASP A 4 -2.06 1.89 -7.37
N GLY A 5 -1.05 2.61 -7.87
CA GLY A 5 0.07 3.11 -7.07
C GLY A 5 1.12 2.03 -6.71
N PRO A 6 2.22 2.42 -6.05
CA PRO A 6 3.30 1.52 -5.69
C PRO A 6 2.82 0.51 -4.64
N ARG A 7 3.34 -0.71 -4.74
CA ARG A 7 2.93 -1.84 -3.89
C ARG A 7 4.01 -2.15 -2.86
N MET A 8 3.56 -2.54 -1.67
CA MET A 8 4.45 -3.02 -0.61
C MET A 8 5.30 -4.19 -1.11
N GLY A 9 6.59 -4.19 -0.80
CA GLY A 9 7.52 -5.28 -1.19
C GLY A 9 8.15 -5.15 -2.57
N GLY A 10 7.78 -4.13 -3.37
CA GLY A 10 8.38 -3.82 -4.67
C GLY A 10 8.95 -2.41 -4.75
N ASP A 11 9.59 -2.07 -5.86
CA ASP A 11 10.11 -0.72 -6.07
C ASP A 11 8.97 0.28 -6.30
N ALA A 12 9.20 1.55 -5.97
CA ALA A 12 8.22 2.61 -6.18
C ALA A 12 8.65 3.52 -7.34
N ASP A 13 8.01 3.32 -8.50
CA ASP A 13 8.27 4.11 -9.69
C ASP A 13 7.35 5.33 -9.78
N LEU A 14 7.94 6.50 -9.97
CA LEU A 14 7.29 7.79 -10.10
C LEU A 14 7.78 8.51 -11.35
N SER A 15 7.00 9.49 -11.81
CA SER A 15 7.38 10.38 -12.90
C SER A 15 7.40 11.82 -12.40
N ILE A 16 8.51 12.51 -12.64
CA ILE A 16 8.69 13.92 -12.32
C ILE A 16 8.54 14.72 -13.62
N THR A 17 7.47 15.51 -13.71
CA THR A 17 7.24 16.38 -14.87
C THR A 17 7.75 17.79 -14.61
N LEU A 18 8.66 18.24 -15.45
CA LEU A 18 9.18 19.59 -15.50
C LEU A 18 8.60 20.31 -16.71
N ARG A 19 8.20 21.57 -16.53
CA ARG A 19 7.64 22.39 -17.61
C ARG A 19 8.34 23.74 -17.66
N ASN A 20 8.95 24.05 -18.80
CA ASN A 20 9.42 25.38 -19.12
C ASN A 20 8.29 26.14 -19.83
N SER A 21 7.66 27.11 -19.15
CA SER A 21 6.61 27.95 -19.75
C SER A 21 7.16 29.23 -20.40
N SER A 22 8.48 29.39 -20.49
CA SER A 22 9.11 30.57 -21.08
C SER A 22 9.52 30.33 -22.53
N SER A 23 9.75 31.42 -23.25
CA SER A 23 10.24 31.42 -24.64
C SER A 23 11.76 31.24 -24.75
N GLU A 24 12.47 31.07 -23.63
CA GLU A 24 13.91 30.90 -23.57
C GLU A 24 14.27 29.52 -23.00
N PRO A 25 15.41 28.93 -23.39
CA PRO A 25 15.91 27.72 -22.76
C PRO A 25 16.24 27.98 -21.28
N ARG A 26 16.01 26.99 -20.44
CA ARG A 26 16.27 27.05 -19.00
C ARG A 26 17.09 25.86 -18.56
N THR A 27 18.16 26.14 -17.82
CA THR A 27 18.92 25.13 -17.08
C THR A 27 18.56 25.23 -15.60
N LEU A 28 18.34 24.09 -14.96
CA LEU A 28 18.06 24.02 -13.52
C LEU A 28 18.84 22.89 -12.84
N VAL A 29 19.06 23.05 -11.55
CA VAL A 29 19.49 21.97 -10.66
C VAL A 29 18.25 21.46 -9.93
N LEU A 30 17.87 20.21 -10.18
CA LEU A 30 16.77 19.53 -9.50
C LEU A 30 17.32 18.72 -8.31
N HIS A 31 16.83 19.00 -7.12
CA HIS A 31 17.04 18.22 -5.92
C HIS A 31 15.78 17.40 -5.63
N SER A 32 15.96 16.10 -5.45
CA SER A 32 14.90 15.16 -5.05
C SER A 32 15.27 14.54 -3.71
N ALA A 33 14.32 14.47 -2.79
CA ALA A 33 14.51 13.81 -1.50
C ALA A 33 13.26 13.02 -1.12
N ALA A 34 13.41 11.70 -0.96
CA ALA A 34 12.34 10.83 -0.50
C ALA A 34 12.54 10.47 0.97
N ALA A 35 11.49 10.63 1.77
CA ALA A 35 11.50 10.32 3.18
C ALA A 35 10.30 9.46 3.57
N VAL A 36 10.51 8.52 4.48
CA VAL A 36 9.43 7.80 5.17
C VAL A 36 8.81 8.74 6.20
N MET A 37 7.49 8.75 6.28
CA MET A 37 6.74 9.57 7.23
C MET A 37 5.72 8.74 8.00
N TYR A 38 5.44 9.17 9.22
CA TYR A 38 4.26 8.70 9.96
C TYR A 38 2.99 9.25 9.30
N TYR A 39 1.84 8.63 9.58
CA TYR A 39 0.55 9.09 9.06
C TYR A 39 0.19 10.53 9.51
N THR A 40 0.82 11.00 10.58
CA THR A 40 0.72 12.37 11.11
C THR A 40 1.49 13.40 10.27
N GLY A 41 2.29 12.98 9.29
CA GLY A 41 3.15 13.82 8.47
C GLY A 41 4.55 14.06 9.06
N VAL A 42 4.83 13.53 10.26
CA VAL A 42 6.17 13.61 10.87
C VAL A 42 7.13 12.74 10.06
N LEU A 43 8.25 13.33 9.62
CA LEU A 43 9.29 12.58 8.92
C LEU A 43 10.07 11.70 9.89
N LYS A 44 10.27 10.43 9.51
CA LYS A 44 11.11 9.49 10.25
C LYS A 44 12.54 9.49 9.73
N ALA A 45 12.72 9.22 8.44
CA ALA A 45 14.03 9.04 7.84
C ALA A 45 14.00 9.37 6.34
N THR A 46 15.04 10.07 5.86
CA THR A 46 15.27 10.21 4.42
C THR A 46 15.92 8.94 3.89
N VAL A 47 15.30 8.32 2.88
CA VAL A 47 15.73 7.04 2.29
C VAL A 47 16.47 7.22 0.97
N ARG A 48 16.26 8.35 0.28
CA ARG A 48 16.93 8.68 -0.98
C ARG A 48 17.08 10.18 -1.16
N LYS A 49 18.21 10.60 -1.72
CA LYS A 49 18.46 11.96 -2.19
C LYS A 49 19.16 11.92 -3.54
N ASP A 50 18.71 12.72 -4.48
CA ASP A 50 19.31 12.86 -5.80
C ASP A 50 19.51 14.34 -6.14
N VAL A 51 20.50 14.61 -6.97
CA VAL A 51 20.74 15.92 -7.58
C VAL A 51 20.99 15.71 -9.06
N LEU A 52 20.26 16.43 -9.91
CA LEU A 52 20.33 16.31 -11.36
C LEU A 52 20.32 17.68 -12.01
N ASP A 53 21.27 17.92 -12.92
CA ASP A 53 21.22 19.06 -13.84
C ASP A 53 20.29 18.75 -15.00
N VAL A 54 19.32 19.64 -15.26
CA VAL A 54 18.34 19.49 -16.33
C VAL A 54 18.34 20.73 -17.20
N GLU A 55 18.38 20.52 -18.51
CA GLU A 55 18.10 21.53 -19.52
C GLU A 55 16.71 21.30 -20.11
N LEU A 56 15.96 22.40 -20.26
CA LEU A 56 14.64 22.46 -20.89
C LEU A 56 14.66 23.51 -22.00
N GLN A 57 14.24 23.12 -23.19
CA GLN A 57 14.01 24.00 -24.33
C GLN A 57 12.79 24.91 -24.07
N PRO A 58 12.66 26.02 -24.83
CA PRO A 58 11.48 26.88 -24.77
C PRO A 58 10.19 26.07 -24.90
N SER A 59 9.21 26.35 -24.04
CA SER A 59 7.90 25.65 -24.03
C SER A 59 7.95 24.12 -23.84
N GLU A 60 9.10 23.54 -23.49
CA GLU A 60 9.25 22.09 -23.32
C GLU A 60 8.56 21.58 -22.04
N VAL A 61 7.94 20.40 -22.17
CA VAL A 61 7.54 19.56 -21.04
C VAL A 61 8.39 18.29 -21.07
N LYS A 62 9.14 18.05 -19.99
CA LYS A 62 10.03 16.90 -19.86
C LYS A 62 9.61 16.06 -18.68
N SER A 63 9.43 14.77 -18.90
CA SER A 63 9.14 13.80 -17.84
C SER A 63 10.41 13.00 -17.53
N LEU A 64 10.76 12.93 -16.26
CA LEU A 64 11.89 12.16 -15.74
C LEU A 64 11.37 10.96 -14.97
N GLU A 65 11.82 9.78 -15.34
CA GLU A 65 11.57 8.57 -14.56
C GLU A 65 12.39 8.62 -13.28
N TRP A 66 11.74 8.30 -12.15
CA TRP A 66 12.37 8.27 -10.85
C TRP A 66 11.89 7.02 -10.11
N SER A 67 12.81 6.17 -9.69
CA SER A 67 12.47 4.94 -8.96
C SER A 67 12.95 5.02 -7.52
N LEU A 68 12.34 4.26 -6.62
CA LEU A 68 12.80 4.07 -5.26
C LEU A 68 12.83 2.58 -4.94
N ASP A 69 14.04 2.03 -4.91
CA ASP A 69 14.27 0.62 -4.68
C ASP A 69 13.79 0.20 -3.28
N TYR A 70 13.12 -0.96 -3.19
CA TYR A 70 12.59 -1.53 -1.95
C TYR A 70 13.66 -1.64 -0.86
N GLN A 71 14.89 -1.98 -1.24
CA GLN A 71 16.01 -2.15 -0.31
C GLN A 71 16.37 -0.86 0.45
N LEU A 72 16.13 0.32 -0.16
CA LEU A 72 16.47 1.61 0.45
C LEU A 72 15.53 2.00 1.59
N TYR A 73 14.28 1.49 1.57
CA TYR A 73 13.26 1.94 2.52
C TYR A 73 12.68 0.84 3.40
N ARG A 74 12.82 -0.45 3.06
CA ARG A 74 12.16 -1.58 3.75
C ARG A 74 12.31 -1.55 5.28
N ASP A 75 13.50 -1.22 5.77
CA ASP A 75 13.83 -1.24 7.20
C ASP A 75 13.46 0.08 7.91
N GLN A 76 13.10 1.10 7.12
CA GLN A 76 12.70 2.42 7.60
C GLN A 76 11.18 2.59 7.66
N LEU A 77 10.42 1.74 6.98
CA LEU A 77 8.95 1.80 6.98
C LEU A 77 8.38 1.84 8.40
N VAL A 78 7.33 2.64 8.54
CA VAL A 78 6.48 2.74 9.74
C VAL A 78 5.05 2.79 9.31
N ASP A 79 4.16 2.44 10.24
CA ASP A 79 2.71 2.51 10.16
C ASP A 79 2.18 2.35 8.72
N GLN A 80 1.40 3.31 8.23
CA GLN A 80 0.65 3.23 6.98
C GLN A 80 1.50 3.32 5.70
N ALA A 81 2.77 2.90 5.79
CA ALA A 81 3.75 2.83 4.71
C ALA A 81 3.78 4.09 3.85
N ALA A 82 3.76 5.25 4.52
CA ALA A 82 3.65 6.55 3.89
C ALA A 82 5.03 7.15 3.61
N LEU A 83 5.18 7.72 2.42
CA LEU A 83 6.39 8.37 1.95
C LEU A 83 6.07 9.75 1.41
N MET A 84 7.06 10.64 1.47
CA MET A 84 7.01 11.98 0.91
C MET A 84 8.23 12.20 0.00
N LEU A 85 7.97 12.51 -1.26
CA LEU A 85 8.97 13.00 -2.20
C LEU A 85 8.93 14.53 -2.19
N THR A 86 10.03 15.15 -1.78
CA THR A 86 10.25 16.59 -1.89
C THR A 86 11.11 16.87 -3.11
N LEU A 87 10.65 17.79 -3.96
CA LEU A 87 11.36 18.26 -5.13
C LEU A 87 11.66 19.74 -4.95
N SER A 88 12.90 20.15 -5.26
CA SER A 88 13.27 21.56 -5.33
C SER A 88 14.14 21.81 -6.56
N GLY A 89 13.73 22.73 -7.41
CA GLY A 89 14.46 23.13 -8.61
C GLY A 89 14.98 24.56 -8.49
N ARG A 90 16.28 24.77 -8.70
CA ARG A 90 16.88 26.11 -8.83
C ARG A 90 17.24 26.37 -10.29
N VAL A 91 16.57 27.34 -10.89
CA VAL A 91 16.79 27.76 -12.28
C VAL A 91 18.05 28.64 -12.34
N LYS A 92 19.09 28.23 -13.06
CA LYS A 92 20.40 28.89 -13.01
C LYS A 92 20.36 30.32 -13.57
N PRO A 93 19.75 30.61 -14.73
CA PRO A 93 19.77 31.98 -15.27
C PRO A 93 18.96 32.98 -14.44
N THR A 94 17.79 32.58 -13.93
CA THR A 94 16.86 33.49 -13.24
C THR A 94 16.95 33.44 -11.72
N GLN A 95 17.72 32.48 -11.18
CA GLN A 95 17.81 32.18 -9.74
C GLN A 95 16.48 31.81 -9.08
N GLN A 96 15.42 31.57 -9.87
CA GLN A 96 14.13 31.16 -9.36
C GLN A 96 14.24 29.78 -8.68
N VAL A 97 13.62 29.66 -7.51
CA VAL A 97 13.48 28.39 -6.80
C VAL A 97 12.02 27.98 -6.83
N LEU A 98 11.78 26.76 -7.28
CA LEU A 98 10.48 26.10 -7.18
C LEU A 98 10.62 24.90 -6.24
N ALA A 99 9.60 24.64 -5.45
CA ALA A 99 9.56 23.45 -4.61
C ALA A 99 8.15 22.88 -4.59
N THR A 100 8.06 21.56 -4.57
CA THR A 100 6.80 20.84 -4.42
C THR A 100 7.03 19.57 -3.60
N GLN A 101 5.95 19.04 -3.05
CA GLN A 101 5.95 17.79 -2.29
C GLN A 101 4.86 16.88 -2.84
N PHE A 102 5.17 15.60 -2.93
CA PHE A 102 4.23 14.57 -3.33
C PHE A 102 4.28 13.43 -2.32
N SER A 103 3.15 13.21 -1.64
CA SER A 103 3.00 12.14 -0.66
C SER A 103 2.28 10.95 -1.27
N PHE A 104 2.80 9.76 -1.01
CA PHE A 104 2.23 8.50 -1.49
C PHE A 104 2.33 7.41 -0.43
N ARG A 105 1.59 6.32 -0.62
CA ARG A 105 1.61 5.16 0.28
C ARG A 105 1.85 3.90 -0.52
N LEU A 106 2.55 2.95 0.08
CA LEU A 106 2.69 1.62 -0.48
C LEU A 106 1.43 0.83 -0.18
N ARG A 107 0.76 0.34 -1.23
CA ARG A 107 -0.45 -0.47 -1.07
C ARG A 107 -0.09 -1.88 -0.61
N THR A 108 -0.71 -2.32 0.48
CA THR A 108 -0.69 -3.72 0.90
C THR A 108 -1.80 -4.50 0.19
N PRO A 109 -1.60 -5.78 -0.16
CA PRO A 109 -2.65 -6.59 -0.75
C PRO A 109 -3.77 -6.84 0.25
N ASP A 110 -5.00 -6.88 -0.26
CA ASP A 110 -6.19 -7.16 0.52
C ASP A 110 -6.34 -8.67 0.78
N LEU A 111 -6.99 -9.04 1.88
CA LEU A 111 -7.46 -10.41 2.07
C LEU A 111 -8.67 -10.66 1.19
N VAL A 112 -8.67 -11.77 0.46
CA VAL A 112 -9.83 -12.18 -0.33
C VAL A 112 -10.67 -13.12 0.51
N ILE A 113 -11.92 -12.75 0.76
CA ILE A 113 -12.87 -13.52 1.56
C ILE A 113 -13.97 -14.04 0.64
N THR A 114 -14.11 -15.36 0.55
CA THR A 114 -15.05 -16.02 -0.36
C THR A 114 -15.98 -16.94 0.43
N PRO A 115 -17.27 -16.61 0.55
CA PRO A 115 -18.26 -17.53 1.12
C PRO A 115 -18.41 -18.76 0.22
N VAL A 116 -18.56 -19.93 0.84
CA VAL A 116 -18.75 -21.21 0.16
C VAL A 116 -20.17 -21.69 0.40
N GLY A 117 -20.97 -21.70 -0.67
CA GLY A 117 -22.39 -22.07 -0.61
C GLY A 117 -23.29 -20.97 -0.07
N ALA A 118 -24.56 -21.33 0.15
CA ALA A 118 -25.56 -20.42 0.71
C ALA A 118 -25.41 -20.30 2.24
N ALA A 119 -25.74 -19.14 2.77
CA ALA A 119 -25.76 -18.88 4.21
C ALA A 119 -27.22 -18.86 4.71
N THR A 120 -27.53 -19.66 5.72
CA THR A 120 -28.86 -19.70 6.37
C THR A 120 -28.69 -19.53 7.87
N VAL A 121 -29.61 -18.81 8.52
CA VAL A 121 -29.59 -18.65 9.99
C VAL A 121 -29.61 -20.02 10.69
N GLY A 122 -28.62 -20.24 11.56
CA GLY A 122 -28.47 -21.45 12.37
C GLY A 122 -27.82 -22.64 11.65
N GLU A 123 -27.44 -22.51 10.38
CA GLU A 123 -26.77 -23.55 9.61
C GLU A 123 -25.27 -23.27 9.46
N LYS A 124 -24.46 -24.34 9.41
CA LYS A 124 -23.02 -24.20 9.17
C LYS A 124 -22.77 -23.81 7.72
N MET A 125 -21.94 -22.80 7.52
CA MET A 125 -21.38 -22.47 6.21
C MET A 125 -19.86 -22.35 6.31
N ALA A 126 -19.18 -22.51 5.17
CA ALA A 126 -17.75 -22.31 5.07
C ALA A 126 -17.43 -20.94 4.45
N VAL A 127 -16.32 -20.35 4.86
CA VAL A 127 -15.73 -19.18 4.22
C VAL A 127 -14.25 -19.42 4.03
N THR A 128 -13.76 -19.15 2.83
CA THR A 128 -12.33 -19.22 2.50
C THR A 128 -11.73 -17.82 2.57
N ILE A 129 -10.63 -17.68 3.30
CA ILE A 129 -9.82 -16.46 3.36
C ILE A 129 -8.49 -16.76 2.69
N SER A 130 -8.14 -16.01 1.64
CA SER A 130 -6.90 -16.19 0.91
C SER A 130 -6.06 -14.92 0.90
N PHE A 131 -4.74 -15.12 0.84
CA PHE A 131 -3.74 -14.07 0.92
C PHE A 131 -2.47 -14.49 0.21
N THR A 132 -1.78 -13.54 -0.41
CA THR A 132 -0.44 -13.73 -0.97
C THR A 132 0.53 -12.78 -0.30
N ASN A 133 1.60 -13.32 0.27
CA ASN A 133 2.66 -12.51 0.87
C ASN A 133 3.32 -11.61 -0.21
N PRO A 134 3.23 -10.27 -0.11
CA PRO A 134 3.84 -9.40 -1.10
C PRO A 134 5.36 -9.25 -0.93
N LEU A 135 5.91 -9.64 0.22
CA LEU A 135 7.29 -9.34 0.57
C LEU A 135 8.27 -10.41 0.07
N PRO A 136 9.50 -10.01 -0.30
CA PRO A 136 10.62 -10.91 -0.59
C PRO A 136 11.25 -11.48 0.71
N GLN A 137 10.43 -11.76 1.72
CA GLN A 137 10.84 -12.35 3.00
C GLN A 137 9.68 -13.12 3.65
N VAL A 138 10.02 -14.01 4.58
CA VAL A 138 9.03 -14.79 5.35
C VAL A 138 8.27 -13.90 6.34
N LEU A 139 6.94 -13.98 6.31
CA LEU A 139 6.08 -13.45 7.38
C LEU A 139 6.06 -14.48 8.52
N LYS A 140 6.42 -14.06 9.73
CA LYS A 140 6.55 -14.99 10.87
C LYS A 140 5.38 -14.86 11.82
N ALA A 141 4.95 -15.98 12.39
CA ALA A 141 3.92 -16.05 13.41
C ALA A 141 2.65 -15.28 13.04
N VAL A 142 2.19 -15.45 11.80
CA VAL A 142 1.00 -14.80 11.24
C VAL A 142 -0.25 -15.22 11.99
N ILE A 143 -1.06 -14.22 12.35
CA ILE A 143 -2.36 -14.39 13.00
C ILE A 143 -3.43 -13.73 12.12
N PHE A 144 -4.48 -14.49 11.80
CA PHE A 144 -5.68 -13.92 11.19
C PHE A 144 -6.69 -13.58 12.26
N HIS A 145 -7.25 -12.37 12.20
CA HIS A 145 -8.40 -11.94 12.99
C HIS A 145 -9.62 -12.00 12.10
N VAL A 146 -10.71 -12.60 12.58
CA VAL A 146 -11.95 -12.73 11.81
C VAL A 146 -13.11 -12.33 12.70
N GLU A 147 -13.99 -11.46 12.19
CA GLU A 147 -15.18 -11.00 12.90
C GLU A 147 -16.30 -10.61 11.93
N GLY A 148 -17.55 -10.81 12.35
CA GLY A 148 -18.71 -10.37 11.60
C GLY A 148 -19.97 -10.40 12.45
N LEU A 149 -20.61 -9.24 12.63
CA LEU A 149 -21.82 -9.13 13.44
C LEU A 149 -22.93 -10.02 12.86
N GLY A 150 -23.43 -10.96 13.68
CA GLY A 150 -24.44 -11.94 13.24
C GLY A 150 -23.90 -13.09 12.40
N LEU A 151 -22.57 -13.18 12.21
CA LEU A 151 -21.89 -14.23 11.45
C LEU A 151 -20.94 -15.05 12.34
N VAL A 152 -20.00 -14.36 12.99
CA VAL A 152 -18.98 -14.98 13.85
C VAL A 152 -18.46 -13.95 14.85
N PRO A 153 -18.35 -14.30 16.15
CA PRO A 153 -17.69 -13.44 17.12
C PRO A 153 -16.21 -13.27 16.77
N ALA A 154 -15.59 -12.20 17.26
CA ALA A 154 -14.17 -11.95 17.03
C ALA A 154 -13.32 -13.14 17.49
N ARG A 155 -12.52 -13.70 16.56
CA ARG A 155 -11.62 -14.82 16.84
C ARG A 155 -10.26 -14.61 16.20
N LYS A 156 -9.25 -15.27 16.79
CA LYS A 156 -7.87 -15.29 16.29
C LYS A 156 -7.51 -16.69 15.79
N ILE A 157 -6.94 -16.77 14.60
CA ILE A 157 -6.47 -18.00 13.97
C ILE A 157 -4.96 -17.89 13.83
N ARG A 158 -4.21 -18.70 14.58
CA ARG A 158 -2.75 -18.76 14.47
C ARG A 158 -2.39 -19.62 13.27
N TYR A 159 -1.88 -19.00 12.21
CA TYR A 159 -1.50 -19.71 10.99
C TYR A 159 -0.06 -20.23 11.05
N GLY A 160 0.87 -19.43 11.57
CA GLY A 160 2.30 -19.74 11.56
C GLY A 160 3.04 -18.91 10.53
N ASP A 161 4.03 -19.49 9.86
CA ASP A 161 4.89 -18.74 8.93
C ASP A 161 4.35 -18.81 7.49
N ILE A 162 4.43 -17.69 6.77
CA ILE A 162 4.10 -17.61 5.33
C ILE A 162 5.37 -17.30 4.57
N GLY A 163 5.74 -18.20 3.65
CA GLY A 163 6.94 -18.07 2.82
C GLY A 163 6.95 -16.79 1.98
N SER A 164 8.15 -16.38 1.55
CA SER A 164 8.33 -15.27 0.60
C SER A 164 7.48 -15.49 -0.64
N HIS A 165 6.67 -14.50 -1.03
CA HIS A 165 5.76 -14.58 -2.18
C HIS A 165 4.77 -15.76 -2.20
N ALA A 166 4.62 -16.47 -1.07
CA ALA A 166 3.72 -17.62 -0.99
C ALA A 166 2.27 -17.17 -0.84
N SER A 167 1.36 -17.93 -1.46
CA SER A 167 -0.08 -17.81 -1.26
C SER A 167 -0.57 -18.81 -0.23
N VAL A 168 -1.53 -18.38 0.59
CA VAL A 168 -2.19 -19.21 1.59
C VAL A 168 -3.69 -19.09 1.45
N SER A 169 -4.38 -20.15 1.86
CA SER A 169 -5.84 -20.21 1.89
C SER A 169 -6.26 -20.98 3.14
N LEU A 170 -7.16 -20.40 3.91
CA LEU A 170 -7.74 -21.03 5.10
C LEU A 170 -9.26 -21.05 4.97
N THR A 171 -9.86 -22.21 5.23
CA THR A 171 -11.31 -22.38 5.19
C THR A 171 -11.82 -22.54 6.61
N GLU A 172 -12.69 -21.62 7.00
CA GLU A 172 -13.28 -21.59 8.31
C GLU A 172 -14.78 -21.89 8.27
N GLN A 173 -15.26 -22.60 9.28
CA GLN A 173 -16.69 -22.81 9.48
C GLN A 173 -17.25 -21.68 10.35
N ILE A 174 -18.42 -21.16 9.97
CA ILE A 174 -19.20 -20.17 10.74
C ILE A 174 -20.68 -20.58 10.78
N VAL A 175 -21.41 -20.07 11.77
CA VAL A 175 -22.85 -20.31 11.92
C VAL A 175 -23.54 -18.94 12.05
N PRO A 176 -24.17 -18.43 10.98
CA PRO A 176 -24.88 -17.16 11.03
C PRO A 176 -26.02 -17.18 12.05
N SER A 177 -26.15 -16.12 12.83
CA SER A 177 -27.19 -15.96 13.85
C SER A 177 -28.24 -14.92 13.48
N LEU A 178 -27.99 -14.08 12.49
CA LEU A 178 -28.92 -13.03 12.05
C LEU A 178 -29.10 -13.06 10.52
N PRO A 179 -30.33 -12.89 10.02
CA PRO A 179 -30.61 -12.86 8.58
C PRO A 179 -30.19 -11.53 7.93
N GLY A 180 -30.25 -11.46 6.60
CA GLY A 180 -29.95 -10.29 5.78
C GLY A 180 -28.48 -10.20 5.36
N THR A 181 -28.13 -9.11 4.68
CA THR A 181 -26.74 -8.85 4.26
C THR A 181 -25.88 -8.48 5.46
N ARG A 182 -24.82 -9.26 5.69
CA ARG A 182 -23.88 -9.09 6.80
C ARG A 182 -22.46 -8.92 6.25
N LYS A 183 -21.61 -8.20 6.98
CA LYS A 183 -20.20 -8.03 6.64
C LYS A 183 -19.34 -8.96 7.46
N LEU A 184 -18.54 -9.77 6.76
CA LEU A 184 -17.44 -10.51 7.36
C LEU A 184 -16.14 -9.76 7.09
N MET A 185 -15.42 -9.42 8.15
CA MET A 185 -14.12 -8.78 8.08
C MET A 185 -13.05 -9.76 8.52
N ALA A 186 -11.90 -9.68 7.85
CA ALA A 186 -10.68 -10.32 8.32
C ALA A 186 -9.51 -9.33 8.28
N SER A 187 -8.55 -9.52 9.17
CA SER A 187 -7.24 -8.85 9.10
C SER A 187 -6.12 -9.84 9.39
N LEU A 188 -4.93 -9.52 8.88
CA LEU A 188 -3.72 -10.29 9.08
C LEU A 188 -2.75 -9.44 9.91
N ASP A 189 -2.27 -10.03 11.00
CA ASP A 189 -1.30 -9.42 11.91
C ASP A 189 0.02 -10.21 11.88
N CYS A 190 1.12 -9.51 11.62
CA CYS A 190 2.48 -9.99 11.79
C CYS A 190 3.46 -8.81 11.86
N ARG A 191 4.68 -9.05 12.34
CA ARG A 191 5.68 -7.98 12.50
C ARG A 191 6.16 -7.40 11.17
N GLN A 192 6.26 -8.23 10.14
CA GLN A 192 6.87 -7.88 8.86
C GLN A 192 5.93 -7.07 7.96
N LEU A 193 4.63 -7.25 8.12
CA LEU A 193 3.62 -6.68 7.27
C LEU A 193 2.40 -6.32 8.10
N THR A 194 2.03 -5.05 8.04
CA THR A 194 0.88 -4.50 8.74
C THR A 194 -0.19 -4.08 7.74
N GLN A 195 -1.38 -3.71 8.22
CA GLN A 195 -2.47 -3.11 7.42
C GLN A 195 -3.14 -4.01 6.37
N VAL A 196 -2.93 -5.33 6.44
CA VAL A 196 -3.62 -6.28 5.57
C VAL A 196 -5.00 -6.58 6.14
N HIS A 197 -6.03 -6.31 5.35
CA HIS A 197 -7.43 -6.55 5.73
C HIS A 197 -8.27 -6.91 4.51
N GLY A 198 -9.45 -7.46 4.75
CA GLY A 198 -10.43 -7.77 3.72
C GLY A 198 -11.83 -7.77 4.29
N VAL A 199 -12.80 -7.57 3.41
CA VAL A 199 -14.23 -7.58 3.76
C VAL A 199 -15.01 -8.28 2.66
N ALA A 200 -16.02 -9.04 3.05
CA ALA A 200 -17.01 -9.59 2.13
C ALA A 200 -18.41 -9.42 2.69
N ASP A 201 -19.36 -9.18 1.77
CA ASP A 201 -20.78 -9.25 2.06
C ASP A 201 -21.26 -10.70 1.97
N ILE A 202 -21.97 -11.14 3.00
CA ILE A 202 -22.61 -12.46 3.08
C ILE A 202 -24.11 -12.25 3.24
N THR A 203 -24.88 -12.69 2.25
CA THR A 203 -26.35 -12.65 2.30
C THR A 203 -26.85 -13.89 3.04
N VAL A 204 -27.40 -13.68 4.24
CA VAL A 204 -27.91 -14.75 5.09
C VAL A 204 -29.43 -14.87 4.92
N LEU A 205 -29.89 -16.04 4.49
CA LEU A 205 -31.30 -16.39 4.35
C LEU A 205 -31.93 -16.66 5.71
N GLN A 206 -33.19 -16.25 5.85
CA GLN A 206 -34.00 -16.64 6.99
C GLN A 206 -34.38 -18.12 6.87
N LYS A 207 -34.47 -18.80 8.02
CA LYS A 207 -34.90 -20.19 8.10
C LYS A 207 -36.40 -20.32 7.85
#